data_AF-A0A0S8JPA6-F1
#
_entry.id   AF-A0A0S8JPA6-F1
#
_cell.length_a   1.000
_cell.length_b   1.000
_cell.length_c   1.000
_cell.angle_alpha   90.00
_cell.angle_beta   90.00
_cell.angle_gamma   90.00
#
_symmetry.space_group_name_H-M   'P 1'
#
loop_
_entity.id
_entity.type
_entity.pdbx_description
1 polymer ?
#
loop_
_entity_poly.entity_id
_entity_poly.type
_entity_poly.pdbx_seq_one_letter_code
_entity_poly.pdbx_strand_id
1 'polypeptide(L)'
;MQFVDVLYTILIVVGSDVRAEERDRPLAYRLKGEIDARGDPEQLKKAIVLGDQWYLQNKVYQACPTIAIGGAGVNHLTAMWMTSLPATISKGKTAFIQLDEDFSDTRVAIWGTNHVATGAAVDVFVTQHLNRYLDVVWKRQKKGS
;
A
#
# COMPACT_ATOMS: atom_id res chain seq x y z
N MET A 1 20.08 4.22 13.90
CA MET A 1 19.73 3.03 13.09
C MET A 1 18.42 3.34 12.38
N GLN A 2 18.46 3.63 11.09
CA GLN A 2 17.28 4.07 10.34
C GLN A 2 16.62 2.82 9.72
N PHE A 3 15.44 2.44 10.22
CA PHE A 3 14.74 1.23 9.79
C PHE A 3 13.97 1.40 8.46
N VAL A 4 13.88 2.64 7.99
CA VAL A 4 13.11 3.09 6.83
C VAL A 4 14.03 3.85 5.89
N ASP A 5 14.11 3.39 4.65
CA ASP A 5 14.65 4.16 3.55
C ASP A 5 13.49 4.71 2.73
N VAL A 6 13.37 6.04 2.61
CA VAL A 6 12.24 6.68 1.94
C VAL A 6 12.18 6.39 0.44
N LEU A 7 13.26 5.89 -0.16
CA LEU A 7 13.32 5.52 -1.58
C LEU A 7 12.96 4.04 -1.81
N TYR A 8 13.34 3.15 -0.89
CA TYR A 8 13.21 1.70 -1.08
C TYR A 8 12.15 1.02 -0.23
N THR A 9 11.88 1.55 0.97
CA THR A 9 10.93 0.97 1.90
C THR A 9 9.51 1.35 1.52
N ILE A 10 8.68 0.33 1.30
CA ILE A 10 7.26 0.50 0.98
C ILE A 10 6.47 0.47 2.29
N LEU A 11 5.62 1.46 2.51
CA LEU A 11 4.75 1.50 3.67
C LEU A 11 3.40 0.90 3.32
N ILE A 12 2.94 -0.06 4.13
CA ILE A 12 1.57 -0.58 4.07
C ILE A 12 0.81 0.00 5.26
N VAL A 13 -0.17 0.87 4.97
CA VAL A 13 -0.88 1.63 5.98
C VAL A 13 -2.29 1.08 6.15
N VAL A 14 -2.63 0.67 7.37
CA VAL A 14 -3.96 0.18 7.75
C VAL A 14 -4.64 1.10 8.74
N GLY A 15 -5.96 0.98 8.89
CA GLY A 15 -6.69 1.62 9.98
C GLY A 15 -6.15 1.24 11.36
N SER A 16 -6.27 2.15 12.33
CA SER A 16 -5.82 1.93 13.72
C SER A 16 -6.94 1.47 14.67
N ASP A 17 -8.14 1.20 14.15
CA ASP A 17 -9.27 0.70 14.96
C ASP A 17 -9.27 -0.84 15.10
N VAL A 18 -10.02 -1.36 16.07
CA VAL A 18 -10.07 -2.81 16.38
C VAL A 18 -10.49 -3.65 15.17
N ARG A 19 -11.37 -3.13 14.31
CA ARG A 19 -11.86 -3.85 13.14
C ARG A 19 -10.80 -3.93 12.06
N ALA A 20 -10.06 -2.85 11.82
CA ALA A 20 -8.92 -2.82 10.92
C ALA A 20 -7.79 -3.73 11.43
N GLU A 21 -7.53 -3.73 12.74
CA GLU A 21 -6.56 -4.60 13.39
C GLU A 21 -6.90 -6.09 13.22
N GLU A 22 -8.16 -6.48 13.39
CA GLU A 22 -8.59 -7.89 13.27
C GLU A 22 -8.68 -8.35 11.80
N ARG A 23 -9.03 -7.45 10.86
CA ARG A 23 -9.40 -7.83 9.49
C ARG A 23 -8.41 -7.38 8.43
N ASP A 24 -8.06 -6.09 8.41
CA ASP A 24 -7.24 -5.50 7.34
C ASP A 24 -5.74 -5.66 7.61
N ARG A 25 -5.29 -5.63 8.88
CA ARG A 25 -3.88 -5.84 9.24
C ARG A 25 -3.34 -7.23 8.86
N PRO A 26 -4.09 -8.34 9.01
CA PRO A 26 -3.67 -9.64 8.47
C PRO A 26 -3.47 -9.61 6.95
N LEU A 27 -4.34 -8.91 6.20
CA LEU A 27 -4.17 -8.74 4.75
C LEU A 27 -2.92 -7.92 4.42
N ALA A 28 -2.62 -6.89 5.21
CA ALA A 28 -1.40 -6.10 5.08
C ALA A 28 -0.14 -6.93 5.32
N TYR A 29 -0.12 -7.80 6.33
CA TYR A 29 1.01 -8.70 6.56
C TYR A 29 1.18 -9.74 5.45
N ARG A 30 0.08 -10.24 4.89
CA ARG A 30 0.14 -11.10 3.70
C ARG A 30 0.77 -10.38 2.51
N LEU A 31 0.33 -9.15 2.22
CA LEU A 31 0.93 -8.33 1.16
C LEU A 31 2.40 -8.00 1.45
N LYS A 32 2.76 -7.73 2.71
CA LYS A 32 4.15 -7.56 3.13
C LYS A 32 5.00 -8.78 2.80
N GLY A 33 4.50 -9.99 3.05
CA GLY A 33 5.18 -11.23 2.68
C GLY A 33 5.49 -11.30 1.18
N GLU A 34 4.52 -10.92 0.33
CA GLU A 34 4.72 -10.88 -1.13
C GLU A 34 5.74 -9.82 -1.56
N ILE A 35 5.72 -8.64 -0.95
CA ILE A 35 6.71 -7.58 -1.23
C ILE A 35 8.11 -8.01 -0.81
N ASP A 36 8.25 -8.50 0.43
CA ASP A 36 9.54 -8.89 1.00
C ASP A 36 10.16 -10.07 0.24
N ALA A 37 9.35 -11.04 -0.21
CA ALA A 37 9.82 -12.17 -1.00
C ALA A 37 10.43 -11.77 -2.36
N ARG A 38 10.04 -10.60 -2.89
CA ARG A 38 10.59 -10.02 -4.13
C ARG A 38 11.66 -8.95 -3.86
N GLY A 39 11.86 -8.63 -2.58
CA GLY A 39 12.71 -7.57 -2.10
C GLY A 39 14.17 -7.95 -1.90
N ASP A 40 14.90 -7.04 -1.29
CA ASP A 40 16.31 -7.19 -0.91
C ASP A 40 16.52 -6.51 0.46
N PRO A 41 16.66 -7.31 1.54
CA PRO A 41 16.84 -6.79 2.89
C PRO A 41 18.07 -5.89 3.06
N GLU A 42 19.16 -6.15 2.31
CA GLU A 42 20.40 -5.38 2.42
C GLU A 42 20.22 -3.95 1.88
N GLN A 43 19.32 -3.78 0.91
CA GLN A 43 18.96 -2.49 0.31
C GLN A 43 17.68 -1.88 0.89
N LEU A 44 17.15 -2.46 1.99
CA LEU A 44 15.88 -2.05 2.59
C LEU A 44 14.69 -2.02 1.60
N LYS A 45 14.75 -2.84 0.55
CA LYS A 45 13.66 -3.11 -0.39
C LYS A 45 12.70 -4.08 0.27
N LYS A 46 11.87 -3.55 1.16
CA LYS A 46 10.95 -4.31 2.01
C LYS A 46 9.69 -3.50 2.28
N ALA A 47 8.67 -4.17 2.79
CA ALA A 47 7.48 -3.50 3.31
C ALA A 47 7.52 -3.31 4.83
N ILE A 48 6.86 -2.27 5.33
CA ILE A 48 6.58 -2.08 6.76
C ILE A 48 5.08 -1.81 6.93
N VAL A 49 4.44 -2.55 7.84
CA VAL A 49 3.03 -2.34 8.17
C VAL A 49 2.91 -1.37 9.34
N LEU A 50 2.13 -0.30 9.17
CA LEU A 50 1.85 0.67 10.23
C LEU A 50 0.40 1.15 10.21
N GLY A 51 -0.05 1.74 11.31
CA GLY A 51 -1.35 2.38 11.42
C GLY A 51 -1.38 3.74 10.71
N ASP A 52 -2.55 4.13 10.22
CA ASP A 52 -2.83 5.40 9.56
C ASP A 52 -2.50 6.61 10.44
N GLN A 53 -2.76 6.57 11.74
CA GLN A 53 -2.41 7.63 12.67
C GLN A 53 -0.89 7.89 12.72
N TRP A 54 -0.08 6.83 12.74
CA TRP A 54 1.39 6.95 12.72
C TRP A 54 1.88 7.55 11.41
N TYR A 55 1.31 7.15 10.28
CA TYR A 55 1.66 7.70 8.97
C TYR A 55 1.35 9.21 8.89
N LEU A 56 0.15 9.60 9.31
CA LEU A 56 -0.32 10.99 9.20
C LEU A 56 0.46 11.96 10.08
N GLN A 57 0.96 11.51 11.23
CA GLN A 57 1.76 12.32 12.15
C GLN A 57 3.22 12.49 11.72
N ASN A 58 3.73 11.64 10.81
CA ASN A 58 5.15 11.59 10.47
C ASN A 58 5.38 11.94 9.00
N LYS A 59 5.77 13.20 8.73
CA LYS A 59 6.00 13.70 7.36
C LYS A 59 7.07 12.91 6.58
N VAL A 60 8.06 12.34 7.27
CA VAL A 60 9.10 11.52 6.62
C VAL A 60 8.49 10.28 5.97
N TYR A 61 7.48 9.66 6.60
CA TYR A 61 6.80 8.49 6.05
C TYR A 61 5.97 8.82 4.81
N GLN A 62 5.54 10.05 4.66
CA GLN A 62 4.77 10.51 3.50
C GLN A 62 5.63 10.65 2.24
N ALA A 63 6.96 10.62 2.37
CA ALA A 63 7.89 10.55 1.25
C ALA A 63 8.07 9.11 0.71
N CYS A 64 7.67 8.09 1.48
CA CYS A 64 7.80 6.70 1.06
C CYS A 64 6.73 6.30 0.04
N PRO A 65 7.04 5.37 -0.89
CA PRO A 65 6.01 4.61 -1.61
C PRO A 65 5.03 3.98 -0.62
N THR A 66 3.72 4.16 -0.83
CA THR A 66 2.74 3.85 0.21
C THR A 66 1.50 3.16 -0.36
N ILE A 67 1.09 2.06 0.28
CA ILE A 67 -0.11 1.29 -0.03
C ILE A 67 -1.06 1.38 1.18
N ALA A 68 -2.21 2.01 1.04
CA ALA A 68 -3.27 2.01 2.04
C ALA A 68 -4.19 0.80 1.85
N ILE A 69 -4.49 0.07 2.93
CA ILE A 69 -5.45 -1.05 2.92
C ILE A 69 -6.59 -0.74 3.90
N GLY A 70 -7.82 -0.97 3.43
CA GLY A 70 -9.05 -0.72 4.19
C GLY A 70 -9.79 0.50 3.67
N GLY A 71 -11.13 0.45 3.73
CA GLY A 71 -11.99 1.52 3.21
C GLY A 71 -11.96 2.78 4.07
N ALA A 72 -12.49 3.88 3.53
CA ALA A 72 -12.51 5.20 4.20
C ALA A 72 -13.19 5.22 5.59
N GLY A 73 -14.07 4.26 5.88
CA GLY A 73 -14.70 4.13 7.20
C GLY A 73 -13.81 3.54 8.29
N VAL A 74 -12.68 2.93 7.93
CA VAL A 74 -11.74 2.28 8.87
C VAL A 74 -10.30 2.76 8.69
N ASN A 75 -9.94 3.35 7.54
CA ASN A 75 -8.61 3.89 7.25
C ASN A 75 -8.71 5.35 6.80
N HIS A 76 -8.17 6.26 7.62
CA HIS A 76 -8.19 7.71 7.36
C HIS A 76 -7.36 8.09 6.12
N LEU A 77 -6.27 7.37 5.86
CA LEU A 77 -5.43 7.62 4.69
C LEU A 77 -6.18 7.31 3.40
N THR A 78 -6.92 6.19 3.37
CA THR A 78 -7.81 5.88 2.24
C THR A 78 -8.84 6.98 2.04
N ALA A 79 -9.49 7.45 3.12
CA ALA A 79 -10.49 8.53 3.04
C ALA A 79 -9.93 9.80 2.41
N MET A 80 -8.69 10.18 2.76
CA MET A 80 -8.01 11.35 2.18
C MET A 80 -7.69 11.16 0.70
N TRP A 81 -7.35 9.94 0.28
CA TRP A 81 -6.91 9.66 -1.09
C TRP A 81 -8.04 9.38 -2.08
N MET A 82 -9.25 9.08 -1.61
CA MET A 82 -10.40 8.75 -2.46
C MET A 82 -10.64 9.77 -3.57
N THR A 83 -10.42 11.06 -3.31
CA THR A 83 -10.62 12.15 -4.28
C THR A 83 -9.36 12.54 -5.05
N SER A 84 -8.17 12.10 -4.61
CA SER A 84 -6.89 12.55 -5.16
C SER A 84 -6.17 11.50 -6.00
N LEU A 85 -6.53 10.21 -5.89
CA LEU A 85 -5.94 9.15 -6.69
C LEU A 85 -6.86 8.77 -7.86
N PRO A 86 -6.33 8.75 -9.10
CA PRO A 86 -7.08 8.26 -10.25
C PRO A 86 -7.24 6.74 -10.20
N ALA A 87 -8.10 6.24 -11.10
CA ALA A 87 -8.46 4.84 -11.31
C ALA A 87 -9.29 4.16 -10.21
N THR A 88 -10.24 3.34 -10.66
CA THR A 88 -11.08 2.49 -9.82
C THR A 88 -11.30 1.20 -10.58
N ILE A 89 -10.37 0.25 -10.45
CA ILE A 89 -10.62 -1.11 -10.94
C ILE A 89 -11.63 -1.73 -9.99
N SER A 90 -12.89 -1.79 -10.43
CA SER A 90 -13.98 -2.41 -9.70
C SER A 90 -14.18 -3.84 -10.19
N LYS A 91 -13.69 -4.84 -9.46
CA LYS A 91 -14.18 -6.21 -9.68
C LYS A 91 -15.53 -6.33 -9.00
N GLY A 92 -16.60 -6.43 -9.79
CA GLY A 92 -17.96 -6.66 -9.28
C GLY A 92 -18.56 -5.53 -8.43
N LYS A 93 -18.09 -4.28 -8.57
CA LYS A 93 -18.54 -3.10 -7.79
C LYS A 93 -18.33 -3.16 -6.27
N THR A 94 -17.54 -4.12 -5.77
CA THR A 94 -17.33 -4.30 -4.32
C THR A 94 -15.89 -4.21 -3.89
N ALA A 95 -14.94 -4.43 -4.80
CA ALA A 95 -13.50 -4.41 -4.56
C ALA A 95 -12.84 -3.35 -5.45
N PHE A 96 -12.00 -2.50 -4.87
CA PHE A 96 -11.46 -1.30 -5.50
C PHE A 96 -9.95 -1.19 -5.30
N ILE A 97 -9.26 -0.82 -6.37
CA ILE A 97 -7.84 -0.44 -6.37
C ILE A 97 -7.75 0.94 -7.03
N GLN A 98 -7.27 1.93 -6.28
CA GLN A 98 -6.98 3.28 -6.76
C GLN A 98 -5.47 3.47 -6.84
N LEU A 99 -4.98 3.82 -8.02
CA LEU A 99 -3.56 3.95 -8.31
C LEU A 99 -3.37 4.81 -9.57
N ASP A 100 -2.19 5.40 -9.69
CA ASP A 100 -1.75 5.95 -10.96
C ASP A 100 -1.32 4.81 -11.90
N GLU A 101 -1.83 4.79 -13.14
CA GLU A 101 -1.62 3.67 -14.07
C GLU A 101 -0.14 3.41 -14.39
N ASP A 102 0.67 4.46 -14.39
CA ASP A 102 2.10 4.41 -14.64
C ASP A 102 2.95 4.42 -13.36
N PHE A 103 2.30 4.45 -12.19
CA PHE A 103 2.94 4.62 -10.89
C PHE A 103 3.89 5.82 -10.83
N SER A 104 3.56 6.88 -11.56
CA SER A 104 4.20 8.18 -11.43
C SER A 104 3.99 8.71 -10.01
N ASP A 105 2.78 8.53 -9.49
CA ASP A 105 2.44 8.55 -8.08
C ASP A 105 2.51 7.12 -7.51
N THR A 106 3.30 6.92 -6.45
CA THR A 106 3.50 5.61 -5.81
C THR A 106 2.50 5.33 -4.69
N ARG A 107 1.47 6.18 -4.55
CA ARG A 107 0.37 5.94 -3.63
C ARG A 107 -0.65 4.98 -4.26
N VAL A 108 -1.03 3.97 -3.49
CA VAL A 108 -2.06 2.99 -3.88
C VAL A 108 -3.07 2.87 -2.74
N ALA A 109 -4.37 2.88 -3.04
CA ALA A 109 -5.41 2.54 -2.07
C ALA A 109 -6.13 1.25 -2.49
N ILE A 110 -6.24 0.29 -1.57
CA ILE A 110 -6.87 -1.00 -1.79
C ILE A 110 -7.97 -1.20 -0.76
N TRP A 111 -9.21 -1.31 -1.20
CA TRP A 111 -10.34 -1.43 -0.28
C TRP A 111 -11.54 -2.09 -0.93
N GLY A 112 -12.46 -2.59 -0.12
CA GLY A 112 -13.76 -3.06 -0.57
C GLY A 112 -14.89 -2.60 0.34
N THR A 113 -16.12 -2.90 -0.06
CA THR A 113 -17.32 -2.61 0.75
C THR A 113 -17.38 -3.41 2.06
N ASN A 114 -16.60 -4.51 2.14
CA ASN A 114 -16.37 -5.30 3.34
C ASN A 114 -14.97 -5.93 3.30
N HIS A 115 -14.58 -6.60 4.39
CA HIS A 115 -13.24 -7.20 4.52
C HIS A 115 -12.95 -8.32 3.50
N VAL A 116 -13.98 -9.09 3.10
CA VAL A 116 -13.83 -10.14 2.06
C VAL A 116 -13.51 -9.49 0.72
N ALA A 117 -14.20 -8.40 0.38
CA ALA A 117 -13.95 -7.65 -0.84
C ALA A 117 -12.59 -6.93 -0.81
N THR A 118 -12.16 -6.40 0.35
CA THR A 118 -10.79 -5.89 0.53
C THR A 118 -9.76 -6.98 0.27
N GLY A 119 -9.97 -8.19 0.80
CA GLY A 119 -9.09 -9.34 0.54
C GLY A 119 -8.99 -9.68 -0.95
N ALA A 120 -10.12 -9.71 -1.64
CA ALA A 120 -10.15 -9.93 -3.09
C ALA A 120 -9.44 -8.81 -3.87
N ALA A 121 -9.55 -7.56 -3.44
CA ALA A 121 -8.82 -6.43 -4.03
C ALA A 121 -7.30 -6.59 -3.84
N VAL A 122 -6.86 -7.03 -2.65
CA VAL A 122 -5.44 -7.34 -2.38
C VAL A 122 -4.96 -8.46 -3.29
N ASP A 123 -5.75 -9.52 -3.49
CA ASP A 123 -5.38 -10.63 -4.39
C ASP A 123 -5.20 -10.16 -5.84
N VAL A 124 -6.12 -9.30 -6.32
CA VAL A 124 -6.00 -8.67 -7.65
C VAL A 124 -4.73 -7.82 -7.73
N PHE A 125 -4.43 -7.02 -6.71
CA PHE A 125 -3.22 -6.21 -6.68
C PHE A 125 -1.95 -7.08 -6.75
N VAL A 126 -1.85 -8.12 -5.91
CA VAL A 126 -0.72 -9.04 -5.90
C VAL A 126 -0.51 -9.71 -7.25
N THR A 127 -1.59 -10.18 -7.88
CA THR A 127 -1.52 -10.95 -9.13
C THR A 127 -1.30 -10.09 -10.37
N GLN A 128 -1.87 -8.87 -10.41
CA GLN A 128 -1.92 -8.07 -11.65
C GLN A 128 -1.02 -6.83 -11.62
N HIS A 129 -0.73 -6.27 -10.43
CA HIS A 129 -0.11 -4.94 -10.32
C HIS A 129 1.20 -4.94 -9.54
N LEU A 130 1.38 -5.85 -8.58
CA LEU A 130 2.50 -5.81 -7.64
C LEU A 130 3.87 -5.82 -8.34
N ASN A 131 4.08 -6.73 -9.30
CA ASN A 131 5.38 -6.81 -9.99
C ASN A 131 5.71 -5.50 -10.73
N ARG A 132 4.74 -4.89 -11.43
CA ARG A 132 4.93 -3.61 -12.11
C ARG A 132 5.18 -2.48 -11.12
N TYR A 133 4.43 -2.44 -10.01
CA TYR A 133 4.60 -1.45 -8.95
C TYR A 133 6.01 -1.50 -8.35
N LEU A 134 6.47 -2.69 -7.95
CA LEU A 134 7.82 -2.89 -7.39
C LEU A 134 8.92 -2.52 -8.39
N ASP A 135 8.74 -2.89 -9.65
CA ASP A 135 9.64 -2.50 -10.73
C ASP A 135 9.77 -0.98 -10.83
N VAL A 136 8.66 -0.23 -10.82
CA VAL A 136 8.71 1.24 -10.90
C VAL A 136 9.35 1.83 -9.64
N VAL A 137 8.93 1.39 -8.46
CA VAL A 137 9.43 1.89 -7.17
C VAL A 137 10.95 1.68 -7.05
N TRP A 138 11.44 0.47 -7.35
CA TRP A 138 12.85 0.13 -7.19
C TRP A 138 13.73 0.45 -8.40
N LYS A 139 13.22 0.46 -9.64
CA LYS A 139 14.00 0.84 -10.84
C LYS A 139 14.11 2.35 -11.03
N ARG A 140 13.17 3.17 -10.52
CA ARG A 140 13.27 4.64 -10.54
C ARG A 140 14.63 5.14 -10.05
N GLN A 141 15.29 4.37 -9.19
CA GLN A 141 16.56 4.72 -8.57
C GLN A 141 17.80 4.27 -9.36
N LYS A 142 17.69 3.40 -10.38
CA LYS A 142 18.85 3.02 -11.22
C LYS A 142 19.32 4.12 -12.18
N LYS A 143 18.55 5.20 -12.37
CA LYS A 143 18.86 6.28 -13.33
C LYS A 143 19.78 7.39 -12.78
N GLY A 144 20.36 7.22 -11.60
CA GLY A 144 21.19 8.25 -10.96
C GLY A 144 22.46 7.74 -10.27
N SER A 145 22.96 6.55 -10.63
CA SER A 145 24.23 6.03 -10.12
C SER A 145 25.29 5.92 -11.19
#